data_AF-A0A0N7KS71-F1
#
_entry.id   AF-A0A0N7KS71-F1
#
_cell.length_a   1.000
_cell.length_b   1.000
_cell.length_c   1.000
_cell.angle_alpha   90.00
_cell.angle_beta   90.00
_cell.angle_gamma   90.00
#
_symmetry.space_group_name_H-M   'P 1'
#
loop_
_entity.id
_entity.type
_entity.pdbx_description
1 polymer ?
#
loop_
_entity_poly.entity_id
_entity_poly.type
_entity_poly.pdbx_seq_one_letter_code
_entity_poly.pdbx_strand_id
1 'polypeptide(L)'
;MIPFNSAVAEDVRSLVQGVDDSTFDSTHRELCQLADCSPDGCSLLLQVCLDEVLLNADVAKSSRLKPELLSTVFKYCLDKPYFSTSFCEALKTVHVSDMFLVKLSNELNLSAGERVGVGLALSDSGNLGLITKGQKFSIAEIEEICANPAHVLTNDQIHDIVVFLHQTDGLSKHMDSFTNIISLLNVKEMPFYVPAPIKEGNARPTISSRHMELYTGSLDDDFDSLLSEIGKEISMADIITELGYGCTSDIAHCKEILSLFEPLDDMGISKLLGAVVCTHVGLGEAHNTYSTFMSAVGNSQPSDSSQFTAWNIDVLVDSINEIAPRTNWITVVENLDHEGFCIPDEAAFCLLMSIYSRACKDPFPLHAVCGSLWKNTEGQLSFLKHAVAAPTDTFTFKHCSRKMVSLSYARQSGLVLPGPSRGFMPTC
;
A
#
# COMPACT_ATOMS: atom_id res chain seq x y z
N MET A 1 -6.63 -8.63 -8.78
CA MET A 1 -7.76 -7.74 -9.15
C MET A 1 -8.93 -8.61 -9.60
N ILE A 2 -10.02 -8.69 -8.83
CA ILE A 2 -11.18 -9.51 -9.20
C ILE A 2 -11.96 -8.69 -10.23
N PRO A 3 -12.05 -9.12 -11.51
CA PRO A 3 -12.79 -8.34 -12.50
C PRO A 3 -14.23 -8.19 -12.05
N PHE A 4 -14.77 -6.96 -12.10
CA PHE A 4 -16.18 -6.72 -11.85
C PHE A 4 -17.00 -7.64 -12.76
N ASN A 5 -18.03 -8.25 -12.16
CA ASN A 5 -19.00 -9.04 -12.91
C ASN A 5 -19.56 -8.19 -14.05
N SER A 6 -19.63 -8.73 -15.27
CA SER A 6 -20.14 -8.03 -16.46
C SER A 6 -21.53 -7.43 -16.23
N ALA A 7 -22.33 -8.01 -15.32
CA ALA A 7 -23.60 -7.45 -14.91
C ALA A 7 -23.48 -6.03 -14.32
N VAL A 8 -22.48 -5.79 -13.46
CA VAL A 8 -22.28 -4.47 -12.82
C VAL A 8 -21.87 -3.43 -13.86
N ALA A 9 -21.06 -3.81 -14.86
CA ALA A 9 -20.68 -2.92 -15.96
C ALA A 9 -21.91 -2.49 -16.78
N GLU A 10 -22.81 -3.43 -17.08
CA GLU A 10 -24.06 -3.13 -17.78
C GLU A 10 -25.02 -2.28 -16.94
N ASP A 11 -25.10 -2.52 -15.62
CA ASP A 11 -25.92 -1.73 -14.71
C ASP A 11 -25.42 -0.28 -14.64
N VAL A 12 -24.10 -0.08 -14.50
CA VAL A 12 -23.47 1.25 -14.52
C VAL A 12 -23.72 1.93 -15.87
N ARG A 13 -23.56 1.22 -16.99
CA ARG A 13 -23.83 1.77 -18.31
C ARG A 13 -25.30 2.15 -18.48
N SER A 14 -26.22 1.33 -17.98
CA SER A 14 -27.65 1.63 -17.97
C SER A 14 -27.97 2.88 -17.14
N LEU A 15 -27.34 3.03 -15.98
CA LEU A 15 -27.49 4.21 -15.12
C LEU A 15 -27.01 5.49 -15.84
N VAL A 16 -25.86 5.43 -16.51
CA VAL A 16 -25.33 6.54 -17.32
C VAL A 16 -26.23 6.86 -18.52
N GLN A 17 -26.79 5.84 -19.19
CA GLN A 17 -27.68 6.02 -20.35
C GLN A 17 -29.06 6.55 -19.98
N GLY A 18 -29.55 6.23 -18.77
CA GLY A 18 -30.86 6.62 -18.26
C GLY A 18 -30.89 7.98 -17.55
N VAL A 19 -29.77 8.72 -17.51
CA VAL A 19 -29.69 9.97 -16.76
C VAL A 19 -30.63 11.05 -17.32
N ASP A 20 -31.39 11.67 -16.42
CA ASP A 20 -32.23 12.83 -16.66
C ASP A 20 -31.98 13.92 -15.61
N ASP A 21 -32.61 15.09 -15.77
CA ASP A 21 -32.43 16.23 -14.86
C ASP A 21 -32.78 15.89 -13.40
N SER A 22 -33.68 14.92 -13.16
CA SER A 22 -34.13 14.55 -11.82
C SER A 22 -33.22 13.54 -11.12
N THR A 23 -32.48 12.76 -11.92
CA THR A 23 -31.62 11.67 -11.45
C THR A 23 -30.14 12.02 -11.47
N PHE A 24 -29.73 13.09 -12.15
CA PHE A 24 -28.33 13.49 -12.34
C PHE A 24 -27.52 13.48 -11.03
N ASP A 25 -27.95 14.21 -10.00
CA ASP A 25 -27.22 14.31 -8.73
C ASP A 25 -27.15 12.97 -7.97
N SER A 26 -28.24 12.19 -8.01
CA SER A 26 -28.26 10.87 -7.37
C SER A 26 -27.34 9.89 -8.09
N THR A 27 -27.37 9.88 -9.42
CA THR A 27 -26.52 9.04 -10.27
C THR A 27 -25.06 9.44 -10.09
N HIS A 28 -24.73 10.72 -10.16
CA HIS A 28 -23.37 11.21 -9.92
C HIS A 28 -22.83 10.75 -8.57
N ARG A 29 -23.62 10.89 -7.49
CA ARG A 29 -23.23 10.45 -6.15
C ARG A 29 -23.03 8.93 -6.07
N GLU A 30 -23.93 8.14 -6.66
CA GLU A 30 -23.83 6.68 -6.68
C GLU A 30 -22.58 6.21 -7.44
N LEU A 31 -22.28 6.83 -8.57
CA LEU A 31 -21.05 6.57 -9.33
C LEU A 31 -19.80 6.97 -8.52
N CYS A 32 -19.80 8.13 -7.84
CA CYS A 32 -18.68 8.53 -6.99
C CYS A 32 -18.47 7.56 -5.82
N GLN A 33 -19.55 7.07 -5.20
CA GLN A 33 -19.46 6.04 -4.15
C GLN A 33 -18.82 4.76 -4.68
N LEU A 34 -19.11 4.37 -5.93
CA LEU A 34 -18.47 3.21 -6.54
C LEU A 34 -16.96 3.42 -6.72
N ALA A 35 -16.54 4.63 -7.10
CA ALA A 35 -15.12 4.98 -7.15
C ALA A 35 -14.47 4.92 -5.75
N ASP A 36 -15.15 5.42 -4.72
CA ASP A 36 -14.66 5.43 -3.33
C ASP A 36 -14.52 4.03 -2.71
N CYS A 37 -15.36 3.08 -3.11
CA CYS A 37 -15.37 1.74 -2.52
C CYS A 37 -14.07 0.95 -2.79
N SER A 38 -13.51 1.06 -4.00
CA SER A 38 -12.30 0.34 -4.38
C SER A 38 -11.64 0.88 -5.66
N PRO A 39 -10.32 0.66 -5.85
CA PRO A 39 -9.65 0.92 -7.12
C PRO A 39 -10.32 0.22 -8.30
N ASP A 40 -10.86 -0.98 -8.09
CA ASP A 40 -11.60 -1.73 -9.10
C ASP A 40 -12.85 -0.97 -9.55
N GLY A 41 -13.55 -0.32 -8.61
CA GLY A 41 -14.77 0.44 -8.88
C GLY A 41 -14.46 1.68 -9.72
N CYS A 42 -13.34 2.34 -9.41
CA CYS A 42 -12.80 3.41 -10.23
C CYS A 42 -12.41 2.92 -11.64
N SER A 43 -11.74 1.77 -11.76
CA SER A 43 -11.39 1.17 -13.06
C SER A 43 -12.63 0.87 -13.90
N LEU A 44 -13.69 0.34 -13.29
CA LEU A 44 -14.96 0.08 -13.97
C LEU A 44 -15.60 1.37 -14.50
N LEU A 45 -15.65 2.42 -13.68
CA LEU A 45 -16.20 3.72 -14.09
C LEU A 45 -15.40 4.35 -15.22
N LEU A 46 -14.07 4.28 -15.14
CA LEU A 46 -13.19 4.76 -16.21
C LEU A 46 -13.42 3.97 -17.49
N GLN A 47 -13.55 2.64 -17.41
CA GLN A 47 -13.86 1.81 -18.58
C GLN A 47 -15.21 2.21 -19.21
N VAL A 48 -16.26 2.40 -18.41
CA VAL A 48 -17.57 2.87 -18.93
C VAL A 48 -17.44 4.25 -19.57
N CYS A 49 -16.69 5.18 -18.95
CA CYS A 49 -16.44 6.50 -19.53
C CYS A 49 -15.72 6.40 -20.87
N LEU A 50 -14.69 5.55 -20.95
CA LEU A 50 -13.91 5.31 -22.18
C LEU A 50 -14.77 4.69 -23.28
N ASP A 51 -15.53 3.64 -22.97
CA ASP A 51 -16.45 2.99 -23.89
C ASP A 51 -17.45 4.00 -24.45
N GLU A 52 -18.06 4.81 -23.58
CA GLU A 52 -19.03 5.81 -23.98
C GLU A 52 -18.40 6.90 -24.85
N VAL A 53 -17.21 7.41 -24.51
CA VAL A 53 -16.49 8.40 -25.33
C VAL A 53 -16.08 7.81 -26.70
N LEU A 54 -15.73 6.52 -26.75
CA LEU A 54 -15.37 5.83 -27.99
C LEU A 54 -16.58 5.55 -28.88
N LEU A 55 -17.71 5.12 -28.29
CA LEU A 55 -18.97 4.85 -28.99
C LEU A 55 -19.64 6.13 -29.51
N ASN A 56 -19.51 7.25 -28.79
CA ASN A 56 -20.15 8.51 -29.15
C ASN A 56 -19.46 9.27 -30.30
N ALA A 57 -18.47 8.69 -30.98
CA ALA A 57 -17.86 9.28 -32.17
C ALA A 57 -18.84 9.47 -33.34
N ASP A 58 -19.98 8.76 -33.36
CA ASP A 58 -20.90 8.72 -34.50
C ASP A 58 -22.38 8.90 -34.15
N VAL A 59 -22.74 9.11 -32.88
CA VAL A 59 -24.15 9.27 -32.46
C VAL A 59 -24.40 10.68 -31.95
N ALA A 60 -24.58 11.58 -32.91
CA ALA A 60 -25.20 12.86 -32.66
C ALA A 60 -26.61 12.68 -32.05
N LYS A 61 -26.89 13.42 -30.96
CA LYS A 61 -28.23 13.86 -30.48
C LYS A 61 -28.97 13.06 -29.38
N SER A 62 -28.30 12.52 -28.37
CA SER A 62 -28.96 12.04 -27.15
C SER A 62 -28.39 12.70 -25.88
N SER A 63 -29.20 13.59 -25.28
CA SER A 63 -29.03 14.27 -23.97
C SER A 63 -27.70 14.99 -23.67
N ARG A 64 -27.74 16.30 -23.37
CA ARG A 64 -26.56 17.06 -22.90
C ARG A 64 -26.02 16.57 -21.55
N LEU A 65 -26.86 15.91 -20.76
CA LEU A 65 -26.55 15.49 -19.41
C LEU A 65 -25.54 14.34 -19.37
N LYS A 66 -25.54 13.46 -20.38
CA LYS A 66 -24.66 12.30 -20.39
C LYS A 66 -23.18 12.70 -20.53
N PRO A 67 -22.77 13.52 -21.51
CA PRO A 67 -21.40 14.04 -21.56
C PRO A 67 -20.99 14.81 -20.30
N GLU A 68 -21.92 15.57 -19.69
CA GLU A 68 -21.67 16.33 -18.46
C GLU A 68 -21.45 15.41 -17.25
N LEU A 69 -22.26 14.35 -17.11
CA LEU A 69 -22.10 13.32 -16.09
C LEU A 69 -20.75 12.60 -16.26
N LEU A 70 -20.43 12.16 -17.48
CA LEU A 70 -19.16 11.49 -17.79
C LEU A 70 -17.95 12.38 -17.49
N SER A 71 -18.02 13.67 -17.85
CA SER A 71 -16.99 14.66 -17.53
C SER A 71 -16.77 14.78 -16.03
N THR A 72 -17.86 14.93 -15.26
CA THR A 72 -17.78 15.14 -13.81
C THR A 72 -17.28 13.88 -13.08
N VAL A 73 -17.76 12.70 -13.47
CA VAL A 73 -17.31 11.42 -12.90
C VAL A 73 -15.86 11.14 -13.25
N PHE A 74 -15.43 11.41 -14.49
CA PHE A 74 -14.03 11.21 -14.88
C PHE A 74 -13.08 12.14 -14.09
N LYS A 75 -13.46 13.42 -13.92
CA LYS A 75 -12.69 14.37 -13.09
C LYS A 75 -12.63 13.93 -11.63
N TYR A 76 -13.74 13.41 -11.10
CA TYR A 76 -13.75 12.84 -9.75
C TYR A 76 -12.80 11.64 -9.60
N CYS A 77 -12.73 10.78 -10.62
CA CYS A 77 -11.76 9.67 -10.65
C CYS A 77 -10.32 10.18 -10.79
N LEU A 78 -10.08 11.25 -11.58
CA LEU A 78 -8.76 11.85 -11.78
C LEU A 78 -8.12 12.33 -10.47
N ASP A 79 -8.92 12.81 -9.53
CA ASP A 79 -8.47 13.27 -8.21
C ASP A 79 -8.19 12.11 -7.21
N LYS A 80 -8.36 10.84 -7.62
CA LYS A 80 -8.09 9.69 -6.75
C LYS A 80 -6.61 9.32 -6.74
N PRO A 81 -6.04 8.92 -5.58
CA PRO A 81 -4.63 8.55 -5.49
C PRO A 81 -4.24 7.32 -6.33
N TYR A 82 -5.22 6.48 -6.69
CA TYR A 82 -5.03 5.29 -7.53
C TYR A 82 -5.47 5.50 -8.99
N PHE A 83 -5.73 6.74 -9.41
CA PHE A 83 -6.20 7.04 -10.77
C PHE A 83 -5.28 6.47 -11.85
N SER A 84 -3.96 6.62 -11.70
CA SER A 84 -2.97 6.14 -12.68
C SER A 84 -3.13 4.64 -12.97
N THR A 85 -3.15 3.83 -11.91
CA THR A 85 -3.36 2.38 -12.01
C THR A 85 -4.72 2.03 -12.62
N SER A 86 -5.80 2.64 -12.12
CA SER A 86 -7.16 2.36 -12.61
C SER A 86 -7.37 2.79 -14.07
N PHE A 87 -6.77 3.90 -14.49
CA PHE A 87 -6.85 4.40 -15.86
C PHE A 87 -6.06 3.52 -16.83
N CYS A 88 -4.84 3.11 -16.44
CA CYS A 88 -4.04 2.17 -17.23
C CYS A 88 -4.74 0.82 -17.39
N GLU A 89 -5.40 0.33 -16.33
CA GLU A 89 -6.20 -0.88 -16.37
C GLU A 89 -7.38 -0.76 -17.35
N ALA A 90 -8.14 0.33 -17.25
CA ALA A 90 -9.30 0.59 -18.11
C ALA A 90 -8.91 0.70 -19.60
N LEU A 91 -7.68 1.13 -19.90
CA LEU A 91 -7.17 1.24 -21.26
C LEU A 91 -6.66 -0.07 -21.87
N LYS A 92 -6.54 -1.16 -21.10
CA LYS A 92 -6.01 -2.44 -21.64
C LYS A 92 -6.79 -2.98 -22.84
N THR A 93 -8.09 -2.67 -22.93
CA THR A 93 -8.98 -3.09 -24.02
C THR A 93 -9.14 -2.04 -25.12
N VAL A 94 -8.51 -0.87 -24.97
CA VAL A 94 -8.69 0.30 -25.84
C VAL A 94 -7.45 0.53 -26.71
N HIS A 95 -7.64 0.76 -28.01
CA HIS A 95 -6.55 1.17 -28.88
C HIS A 95 -6.21 2.66 -28.70
N VAL A 96 -5.15 2.94 -27.93
CA VAL A 96 -4.65 4.29 -27.68
C VAL A 96 -3.82 4.78 -28.87
N SER A 97 -4.46 5.51 -29.79
CA SER A 97 -3.77 6.22 -30.89
C SER A 97 -3.11 7.53 -30.41
N ASP A 98 -2.24 8.14 -31.22
CA ASP A 98 -1.59 9.42 -30.86
C ASP A 98 -2.59 10.57 -30.65
N MET A 99 -3.76 10.53 -31.30
CA MET A 99 -4.83 11.53 -31.14
C MET A 99 -5.86 11.16 -30.05
N PHE A 100 -5.72 9.99 -29.42
CA PHE A 100 -6.72 9.48 -28.49
C PHE A 100 -6.86 10.38 -27.25
N LEU A 101 -5.75 10.78 -26.63
CA LEU A 101 -5.77 11.60 -25.41
C LEU A 101 -6.34 12.99 -25.67
N VAL A 102 -6.03 13.57 -26.83
CA VAL A 102 -6.62 14.83 -27.29
C VAL A 102 -8.14 14.68 -27.45
N LYS A 103 -8.60 13.61 -28.12
CA LYS A 103 -10.04 13.34 -28.30
C LYS A 103 -10.73 13.16 -26.96
N LEU A 104 -10.21 12.28 -26.11
CA LEU A 104 -10.75 11.99 -24.79
C LEU A 104 -10.89 13.28 -23.95
N SER A 105 -9.83 14.07 -23.91
CA SER A 105 -9.78 15.32 -23.15
C SER A 105 -10.79 16.36 -23.64
N ASN A 106 -11.02 16.42 -24.96
CA ASN A 106 -12.00 17.33 -25.55
C ASN A 106 -13.44 16.87 -25.27
N GLU A 107 -13.75 15.58 -25.43
CA GLU A 107 -15.09 15.03 -25.16
C GLU A 107 -15.47 15.15 -23.68
N LEU A 108 -14.50 15.04 -22.77
CA LEU A 108 -14.68 15.19 -21.34
C LEU A 108 -14.52 16.63 -20.84
N ASN A 109 -14.29 17.62 -21.73
CA ASN A 109 -14.07 19.02 -21.36
C ASN A 109 -13.05 19.20 -20.22
N LEU A 110 -11.90 18.54 -20.33
CA LEU A 110 -10.81 18.64 -19.36
C LEU A 110 -10.04 19.96 -19.54
N SER A 111 -9.74 20.62 -18.44
CA SER A 111 -8.83 21.77 -18.34
C SER A 111 -7.39 21.36 -18.60
N ALA A 112 -6.52 22.31 -18.94
CA ALA A 112 -5.10 22.02 -19.24
C ALA A 112 -4.39 21.26 -18.09
N GLY A 113 -4.64 21.62 -16.83
CA GLY A 113 -4.09 20.89 -15.68
C GLY A 113 -4.60 19.44 -15.57
N GLU A 114 -5.89 19.22 -15.82
CA GLU A 114 -6.48 17.87 -15.84
C GLU A 114 -5.92 17.03 -16.99
N ARG A 115 -5.67 17.64 -18.16
CA ARG A 115 -5.03 16.98 -19.31
C ARG A 115 -3.61 16.54 -19.01
N VAL A 116 -2.83 17.40 -18.35
CA VAL A 116 -1.50 17.01 -17.86
C VAL A 116 -1.60 15.78 -16.95
N GLY A 117 -2.52 15.79 -15.98
CA GLY A 117 -2.75 14.64 -15.08
C GLY A 117 -3.07 13.33 -15.82
N VAL A 118 -3.89 13.39 -16.88
CA VAL A 118 -4.16 12.23 -17.74
C VAL A 118 -2.91 11.72 -18.46
N GLY A 119 -2.04 12.62 -18.94
CA GLY A 119 -0.77 12.24 -19.56
C GLY A 119 0.24 11.67 -18.56
N LEU A 120 0.29 12.22 -17.34
CA LEU A 120 1.17 11.74 -16.26
C LEU A 120 0.76 10.33 -15.82
N ALA A 121 -0.53 10.06 -15.67
CA ALA A 121 -1.06 8.73 -15.38
C ALA A 121 -0.57 7.65 -16.37
N LEU A 122 -0.41 8.00 -17.66
CA LEU A 122 0.15 7.07 -18.65
C LEU A 122 1.68 6.97 -18.61
N SER A 123 2.34 8.02 -18.15
CA SER A 123 3.80 8.06 -18.00
C SER A 123 4.27 7.07 -16.92
N ASP A 124 3.42 6.76 -15.95
CA ASP A 124 3.67 5.77 -14.89
C ASP A 124 3.24 4.34 -15.27
N SER A 125 2.74 4.13 -16.49
CA SER A 125 2.24 2.82 -16.91
C SER A 125 3.36 1.80 -17.09
N GLY A 126 3.08 0.50 -16.89
CA GLY A 126 4.02 -0.58 -17.20
C GLY A 126 4.23 -0.84 -18.71
N ASN A 127 3.59 -0.06 -19.61
CA ASN A 127 3.65 -0.26 -21.06
C ASN A 127 4.43 0.87 -21.73
N LEU A 128 5.62 0.57 -22.27
CA LEU A 128 6.52 1.56 -22.89
C LEU A 128 5.85 2.43 -23.97
N GLY A 129 4.90 1.88 -24.73
CA GLY A 129 4.16 2.61 -25.75
C GLY A 129 3.16 3.62 -25.17
N LEU A 130 2.57 3.31 -24.01
CA LEU A 130 1.73 4.25 -23.26
C LEU A 130 2.56 5.30 -22.54
N ILE A 131 3.69 4.91 -21.91
CA ILE A 131 4.63 5.86 -21.28
C ILE A 131 5.01 6.96 -22.28
N THR A 132 5.48 6.57 -23.46
CA THR A 132 5.93 7.54 -24.48
C THR A 132 4.81 8.47 -24.94
N LYS A 133 3.57 7.98 -25.04
CA LYS A 133 2.40 8.79 -25.43
C LYS A 133 1.97 9.73 -24.31
N GLY A 134 1.96 9.25 -23.07
CA GLY A 134 1.69 10.04 -21.87
C GLY A 134 2.66 11.21 -21.73
N GLN A 135 3.97 10.91 -21.79
CA GLN A 135 5.02 11.93 -21.70
C GLN A 135 4.90 12.99 -22.80
N LYS A 136 4.73 12.56 -24.06
CA LYS A 136 4.54 13.50 -25.19
C LYS A 136 3.31 14.39 -25.01
N PHE A 137 2.21 13.82 -24.53
CA PHE A 137 0.97 14.56 -24.27
C PHE A 137 1.15 15.55 -23.12
N SER A 138 1.71 15.12 -21.98
CA SER A 138 1.99 16.00 -20.84
C SER A 138 2.92 17.15 -21.21
N ILE A 139 3.99 16.89 -21.98
CA ILE A 139 4.91 17.96 -22.43
C ILE A 139 4.15 18.99 -23.28
N ALA A 140 3.33 18.56 -24.24
CA ALA A 140 2.57 19.47 -25.10
C ALA A 140 1.57 20.33 -24.32
N GLU A 141 0.89 19.75 -23.33
CA GLU A 141 -0.07 20.47 -22.48
C GLU A 141 0.67 21.42 -21.50
N ILE A 142 1.85 21.04 -20.99
CA ILE A 142 2.70 21.94 -20.19
C ILE A 142 3.20 23.12 -21.04
N GLU A 143 3.56 22.89 -22.31
CA GLU A 143 3.92 23.96 -23.25
C GLU A 143 2.75 24.92 -23.49
N GLU A 144 1.52 24.41 -23.63
CA GLU A 144 0.30 25.23 -23.76
C GLU A 144 0.05 26.07 -22.50
N ILE A 145 0.16 25.46 -21.31
CA ILE A 145 0.06 26.15 -20.02
C ILE A 145 1.10 27.28 -19.94
N CYS A 146 2.33 26.99 -20.35
CA CYS A 146 3.42 27.96 -20.36
C CYS A 146 3.21 29.12 -21.33
N ALA A 147 2.54 28.86 -22.46
CA ALA A 147 2.24 29.87 -23.46
C ALA A 147 1.05 30.78 -23.07
N ASN A 148 0.17 30.33 -22.18
CA ASN A 148 -1.05 31.04 -21.82
C ASN A 148 -1.24 31.19 -20.30
N PRO A 149 -0.89 32.34 -19.70
CA PRO A 149 -1.00 32.53 -18.25
C PRO A 149 -2.44 32.60 -17.71
N ALA A 150 -3.46 32.49 -18.57
CA ALA A 150 -4.87 32.46 -18.15
C ALA A 150 -5.30 31.12 -17.53
N HIS A 151 -4.49 30.05 -17.67
CA HIS A 151 -4.81 28.76 -17.08
C HIS A 151 -4.78 28.82 -15.55
N VAL A 152 -5.68 28.06 -14.93
CA VAL A 152 -5.83 27.94 -13.49
C VAL A 152 -5.38 26.54 -13.10
N LEU A 153 -4.36 26.46 -12.23
CA LEU A 153 -3.83 25.19 -11.72
C LEU A 153 -4.05 25.08 -10.21
N THR A 154 -4.19 23.84 -9.72
CA THR A 154 -4.13 23.50 -8.30
C THR A 154 -2.68 23.33 -7.84
N ASN A 155 -2.44 23.37 -6.52
CA ASN A 155 -1.10 23.11 -5.98
C ASN A 155 -0.64 21.68 -6.30
N ASP A 156 -1.55 20.71 -6.27
CA ASP A 156 -1.25 19.31 -6.62
C ASP A 156 -0.82 19.19 -8.08
N GLN A 157 -1.53 19.85 -9.01
CA GLN A 157 -1.14 19.88 -10.42
C GLN A 157 0.24 20.52 -10.64
N ILE A 158 0.55 21.58 -9.89
CA ILE A 158 1.88 22.21 -9.95
C ILE A 158 2.95 21.24 -9.44
N HIS A 159 2.69 20.59 -8.30
CA HIS A 159 3.58 19.60 -7.71
C HIS A 159 3.84 18.45 -8.69
N ASP A 160 2.80 17.89 -9.30
CA ASP A 160 2.91 16.77 -10.25
C ASP A 160 3.73 17.17 -11.48
N ILE A 161 3.55 18.40 -12.00
CA ILE A 161 4.38 18.91 -13.10
C ILE A 161 5.84 19.08 -12.65
N VAL A 162 6.09 19.60 -11.45
CA VAL A 162 7.45 19.76 -10.91
C VAL A 162 8.13 18.40 -10.77
N VAL A 163 7.45 17.41 -10.20
CA VAL A 163 7.97 16.04 -10.08
C VAL A 163 8.28 15.47 -11.46
N PHE A 164 7.36 15.59 -12.41
CA PHE A 164 7.54 15.10 -13.77
C PHE A 164 8.73 15.73 -14.50
N LEU A 165 8.85 17.07 -14.46
CA LEU A 165 9.96 17.79 -15.07
C LEU A 165 11.30 17.45 -14.43
N HIS A 166 11.31 17.17 -13.13
CA HIS A 166 12.54 16.81 -12.42
C HIS A 166 12.99 15.37 -12.70
N GLN A 167 12.05 14.41 -12.75
CA GLN A 167 12.33 12.98 -12.90
C GLN A 167 12.52 12.55 -14.37
N THR A 168 12.02 13.30 -15.34
CA THR A 168 12.14 12.94 -16.76
C THR A 168 13.45 13.44 -17.36
N ASP A 169 14.22 12.52 -17.94
CA ASP A 169 15.51 12.82 -18.58
C ASP A 169 15.41 13.96 -19.60
N GLY A 170 16.23 14.99 -19.39
CA GLY A 170 16.34 16.14 -20.26
C GLY A 170 15.29 17.24 -20.06
N LEU A 171 14.28 17.03 -19.20
CA LEU A 171 13.27 18.04 -18.86
C LEU A 171 13.65 18.93 -17.67
N SER A 172 14.55 18.49 -16.79
CA SER A 172 14.95 19.22 -15.57
C SER A 172 15.47 20.64 -15.85
N LYS A 173 16.10 20.86 -17.00
CA LYS A 173 16.56 22.17 -17.48
C LYS A 173 15.44 23.20 -17.71
N HIS A 174 14.19 22.74 -17.82
CA HIS A 174 13.01 23.60 -17.99
C HIS A 174 12.39 24.01 -16.66
N MET A 175 12.89 23.50 -15.53
CA MET A 175 12.36 23.80 -14.20
C MET A 175 12.36 25.29 -13.91
N ASP A 176 13.49 25.98 -14.15
CA ASP A 176 13.59 27.43 -13.92
C ASP A 176 12.56 28.22 -14.75
N SER A 177 12.34 27.81 -16.00
CA SER A 177 11.33 28.42 -16.86
C SER A 177 9.92 28.18 -16.33
N PHE A 178 9.62 26.95 -15.89
CA PHE A 178 8.33 26.62 -15.32
C PHE A 178 8.08 27.35 -13.99
N THR A 179 9.05 27.39 -13.08
CA THR A 179 8.97 28.14 -11.81
C THR A 179 8.70 29.63 -12.04
N ASN A 180 9.35 30.24 -13.04
CA ASN A 180 9.09 31.63 -13.41
C ASN A 180 7.66 31.83 -13.91
N ILE A 181 7.13 30.88 -14.69
CA ILE A 181 5.76 30.94 -15.24
C ILE A 181 4.71 30.69 -14.16
N ILE A 182 4.94 29.78 -13.21
CA ILE A 182 4.01 29.52 -12.09
C ILE A 182 3.67 30.82 -11.36
N SER A 183 4.65 31.72 -11.18
CA SER A 183 4.41 33.03 -10.56
C SER A 183 3.42 33.94 -11.32
N LEU A 184 3.17 33.65 -12.59
CA LEU A 184 2.22 34.36 -13.47
C LEU A 184 0.87 33.64 -13.59
N LEU A 185 0.77 32.37 -13.19
CA LEU A 185 -0.46 31.59 -13.27
C LEU A 185 -1.42 31.92 -12.12
N ASN A 186 -2.71 31.80 -12.38
CA ASN A 186 -3.73 31.89 -11.33
C ASN A 186 -3.74 30.58 -10.54
N VAL A 187 -2.96 30.50 -9.46
CA VAL A 187 -2.99 29.36 -8.53
C VAL A 187 -4.22 29.48 -7.64
N LYS A 188 -5.08 28.44 -7.63
CA LYS A 188 -6.36 28.45 -6.91
C LYS A 188 -6.21 28.67 -5.39
N GLU A 189 -5.04 28.35 -4.83
CA GLU A 189 -4.71 28.48 -3.40
C GLU A 189 -3.23 28.87 -3.24
N MET A 190 -2.91 29.93 -2.48
CA MET A 190 -1.53 30.42 -2.31
C MET A 190 -0.60 29.29 -1.80
N PRO A 191 0.60 29.11 -2.38
CA PRO A 191 1.44 27.96 -2.09
C PRO A 191 2.03 28.02 -0.68
N PHE A 192 2.07 26.86 -0.02
CA PHE A 192 3.12 26.56 0.94
C PHE A 192 4.46 26.59 0.18
N TYR A 193 5.29 27.58 0.51
CA TYR A 193 6.72 27.78 0.17
C TYR A 193 7.24 27.29 -1.19
N VAL A 194 7.52 28.25 -2.08
CA VAL A 194 8.51 28.10 -3.15
C VAL A 194 9.92 28.34 -2.56
N PRO A 195 10.90 27.43 -2.71
CA PRO A 195 12.27 27.68 -2.26
C PRO A 195 12.92 28.82 -3.06
N ALA A 196 13.42 29.86 -2.38
CA ALA A 196 14.19 30.94 -3.01
C ALA A 196 15.66 30.55 -3.20
N PRO A 197 16.31 30.90 -4.33
CA PRO A 197 17.72 30.61 -4.56
C PRO A 197 18.63 31.50 -3.69
N ILE A 198 19.48 30.87 -2.88
CA ILE A 198 20.42 31.51 -1.93
C ILE A 198 21.55 32.23 -2.70
N LYS A 199 21.76 33.52 -2.43
CA LYS A 199 22.99 34.27 -2.75
C LYS A 199 23.68 34.70 -1.46
N GLU A 200 24.97 34.40 -1.33
CA GLU A 200 25.84 34.63 -0.18
C GLU A 200 26.07 36.13 0.17
N GLY A 201 26.22 36.45 1.47
CA GLY A 201 27.06 37.57 1.91
C GLY A 201 26.54 38.52 3.01
N ASN A 202 26.84 38.18 4.28
CA ASN A 202 27.20 39.05 5.41
C ASN A 202 26.26 40.17 5.91
N ALA A 203 25.46 39.88 6.96
CA ALA A 203 25.36 40.70 8.20
C ALA A 203 24.46 40.04 9.29
N ARG A 204 25.02 39.87 10.49
CA ARG A 204 24.38 39.51 11.79
C ARG A 204 23.49 40.66 12.35
N PRO A 205 22.68 40.52 13.43
CA PRO A 205 22.35 39.34 14.26
C PRO A 205 20.86 39.20 14.71
N THR A 206 20.54 38.03 15.28
CA THR A 206 19.55 37.78 16.37
C THR A 206 18.08 38.15 16.15
N ILE A 207 17.21 37.13 16.02
CA ILE A 207 16.10 36.79 16.93
C ILE A 207 15.45 35.45 16.48
N SER A 208 15.52 34.45 17.37
CA SER A 208 14.63 33.28 17.50
C SER A 208 14.55 32.24 16.36
N SER A 209 15.57 31.38 16.25
CA SER A 209 15.48 30.10 15.52
C SER A 209 15.28 28.96 16.53
N ARG A 210 14.13 28.26 16.43
CA ARG A 210 13.93 26.91 16.96
C ARG A 210 13.30 26.10 15.82
N HIS A 211 13.91 24.95 15.51
CA HIS A 211 13.43 23.88 14.63
C HIS A 211 13.52 24.10 13.11
N MET A 212 14.76 24.06 12.58
CA MET A 212 15.16 23.37 11.33
C MET A 212 16.57 23.88 10.98
N GLU A 213 17.55 23.42 11.76
CA GLU A 213 18.91 23.24 11.27
C GLU A 213 18.96 21.82 10.70
N LEU A 214 19.82 21.63 9.68
CA LEU A 214 20.13 20.42 8.90
C LEU A 214 19.58 20.47 7.46
N TYR A 215 20.39 20.01 6.51
CA TYR A 215 20.25 20.07 5.04
C TYR A 215 20.76 21.35 4.35
N THR A 216 21.95 21.80 4.75
CA THR A 216 22.89 22.50 3.85
C THR A 216 24.28 21.91 4.03
N GLY A 217 24.53 20.76 3.42
CA GLY A 217 25.86 20.13 3.38
C GLY A 217 25.85 18.83 2.58
N SER A 218 26.72 18.72 1.57
CA SER A 218 27.11 17.49 0.86
C SER A 218 25.97 16.58 0.34
N LEU A 219 25.55 16.80 -0.91
CA LEU A 219 24.43 16.11 -1.58
C LEU A 219 24.59 14.58 -1.73
N ASP A 220 25.78 14.03 -1.48
CA ASP A 220 26.03 12.59 -1.60
C ASP A 220 25.71 11.80 -0.31
N ASP A 221 25.76 12.44 0.88
CA ASP A 221 25.44 11.75 2.15
C ASP A 221 23.92 11.78 2.47
N ASP A 222 23.19 12.75 1.90
CA ASP A 222 21.75 12.94 2.16
C ASP A 222 20.87 11.89 1.46
N PHE A 223 21.22 11.43 0.25
CA PHE A 223 20.43 10.42 -0.45
C PHE A 223 20.49 9.06 0.24
N ASP A 224 21.68 8.63 0.69
CA ASP A 224 21.84 7.40 1.47
C ASP A 224 21.14 7.49 2.83
N SER A 225 21.16 8.66 3.48
CA SER A 225 20.39 8.89 4.70
C SER A 225 18.89 8.78 4.46
N LEU A 226 18.40 9.33 3.34
CA LEU A 226 16.99 9.30 2.95
C LEU A 226 16.54 7.88 2.53
N LEU A 227 17.38 7.13 1.81
CA LEU A 227 17.19 5.70 1.58
C LEU A 227 17.17 4.90 2.90
N SER A 228 18.04 5.26 3.87
CA SER A 228 18.01 4.65 5.19
C SER A 228 16.73 4.98 5.96
N GLU A 229 16.13 6.15 5.70
CA GLU A 229 14.91 6.62 6.37
C GLU A 229 13.66 5.99 5.76
N ILE A 230 13.60 5.88 4.43
CA ILE A 230 12.59 5.08 3.72
C ILE A 230 12.72 3.60 4.12
N GLY A 231 13.94 3.07 4.19
CA GLY A 231 14.19 1.70 4.66
C GLY A 231 13.82 1.47 6.14
N LYS A 232 13.79 2.52 6.96
CA LYS A 232 13.27 2.45 8.34
C LYS A 232 11.74 2.49 8.38
N GLU A 233 11.09 3.11 7.39
CA GLU A 233 9.63 3.17 7.31
C GLU A 233 9.01 1.91 6.69
N ILE A 234 9.71 1.22 5.77
CA ILE A 234 9.20 -0.04 5.20
C ILE A 234 9.45 -1.18 6.20
N SER A 235 8.39 -1.70 6.81
CA SER A 235 8.49 -2.83 7.73
C SER A 235 8.94 -4.08 6.99
N MET A 236 9.91 -4.82 7.55
CA MET A 236 10.30 -6.15 7.06
C MET A 236 9.08 -7.08 6.85
N ALA A 237 8.08 -6.96 7.72
CA ALA A 237 6.84 -7.72 7.62
C ALA A 237 6.09 -7.44 6.31
N ASP A 238 6.10 -6.20 5.84
CA ASP A 238 5.41 -5.79 4.61
C ASP A 238 6.16 -6.34 3.40
N ILE A 239 7.48 -6.20 3.36
CA ILE A 239 8.30 -6.75 2.27
C ILE A 239 8.13 -8.28 2.19
N ILE A 240 8.18 -8.99 3.33
CA ILE A 240 8.05 -10.45 3.32
C ILE A 240 6.64 -10.89 2.94
N THR A 241 5.63 -10.11 3.30
CA THR A 241 4.24 -10.33 2.84
C THR A 241 4.14 -10.16 1.33
N GLU A 242 4.74 -9.10 0.77
CA GLU A 242 4.71 -8.80 -0.67
C GLU A 242 5.53 -9.80 -1.51
N LEU A 243 6.66 -10.27 -1.00
CA LEU A 243 7.51 -11.26 -1.68
C LEU A 243 6.98 -12.70 -1.56
N GLY A 244 6.24 -12.98 -0.50
CA GLY A 244 5.60 -14.25 -0.22
C GLY A 244 6.55 -15.45 -0.11
N TYR A 245 6.06 -16.64 -0.45
CA TYR A 245 6.74 -17.92 -0.15
C TYR A 245 8.13 -18.06 -0.78
N GLY A 246 8.41 -17.33 -1.86
CA GLY A 246 9.70 -17.31 -2.56
C GLY A 246 10.87 -16.95 -1.64
N CYS A 247 10.62 -16.13 -0.61
CA CYS A 247 11.60 -15.79 0.43
C CYS A 247 12.19 -17.01 1.16
N THR A 248 11.51 -18.15 1.15
CA THR A 248 11.95 -19.38 1.83
C THR A 248 12.30 -20.51 0.85
N SER A 249 12.68 -20.15 -0.38
CA SER A 249 13.08 -21.09 -1.43
C SER A 249 14.33 -21.91 -1.05
N ASP A 250 15.38 -21.23 -0.59
CA ASP A 250 16.58 -21.84 -0.03
C ASP A 250 17.23 -20.97 1.05
N ILE A 251 18.14 -21.55 1.83
CA ILE A 251 18.78 -20.87 2.98
C ILE A 251 19.62 -19.67 2.54
N ALA A 252 20.38 -19.77 1.44
CA ALA A 252 21.23 -18.67 1.00
C ALA A 252 20.38 -17.46 0.58
N HIS A 253 19.29 -17.74 -0.14
CA HIS A 253 18.37 -16.72 -0.60
C HIS A 253 17.56 -16.09 0.54
N CYS A 254 17.02 -16.90 1.45
CA CYS A 254 16.29 -16.40 2.61
C CYS A 254 17.19 -15.49 3.47
N LYS A 255 18.46 -15.86 3.63
CA LYS A 255 19.44 -15.04 4.34
C LYS A 255 19.74 -13.72 3.64
N GLU A 256 19.88 -13.72 2.31
CA GLU A 256 20.08 -12.50 1.53
C GLU A 256 18.97 -11.48 1.81
N ILE A 257 17.71 -11.92 1.79
CA ILE A 257 16.56 -11.05 2.10
C ILE A 257 16.58 -10.60 3.56
N LEU A 258 16.74 -11.52 4.51
CA LEU A 258 16.71 -11.18 5.93
C LEU A 258 17.87 -10.26 6.34
N SER A 259 19.02 -10.36 5.68
CA SER A 259 20.19 -9.50 5.91
C SER A 259 19.96 -8.05 5.50
N LEU A 260 18.95 -7.75 4.68
CA LEU A 260 18.55 -6.36 4.37
C LEU A 260 17.99 -5.63 5.60
N PHE A 261 17.57 -6.37 6.64
CA PHE A 261 16.91 -5.84 7.84
C PHE A 261 17.77 -5.98 9.09
N GLU A 262 19.09 -6.15 8.95
CA GLU A 262 19.98 -6.25 10.11
C GLU A 262 20.10 -4.91 10.87
N PRO A 263 20.10 -4.92 12.22
CA PRO A 263 20.09 -6.10 13.08
C PRO A 263 18.69 -6.71 13.24
N LEU A 264 18.61 -8.03 13.04
CA LEU A 264 17.39 -8.79 13.24
C LEU A 264 17.22 -9.10 14.75
N ASP A 265 16.63 -8.16 15.49
CA ASP A 265 16.38 -8.28 16.92
C ASP A 265 15.12 -9.13 17.23
N ASP A 266 14.90 -9.45 18.52
CA ASP A 266 13.78 -10.31 18.94
C ASP A 266 12.39 -9.72 18.54
N MET A 267 12.27 -8.39 18.38
CA MET A 267 11.04 -7.72 17.93
C MET A 267 10.88 -7.85 16.41
N GLY A 268 11.95 -7.64 15.64
CA GLY A 268 11.97 -7.87 14.20
C GLY A 268 11.59 -9.31 13.86
N ILE A 269 12.17 -10.28 14.54
CA ILE A 269 11.82 -11.71 14.36
C ILE A 269 10.34 -11.94 14.71
N SER A 270 9.83 -11.32 15.77
CA SER A 270 8.41 -11.43 16.14
C SER A 270 7.48 -10.92 15.03
N LYS A 271 7.78 -9.75 14.46
CA LYS A 271 7.04 -9.18 13.32
C LYS A 271 7.14 -10.05 12.06
N LEU A 272 8.31 -10.62 11.80
CA LEU A 272 8.52 -11.60 10.73
C LEU A 272 7.62 -12.83 10.91
N LEU A 273 7.58 -13.40 12.12
CA LEU A 273 6.70 -14.54 12.41
C LEU A 273 5.23 -14.15 12.25
N GLY A 274 4.85 -12.94 12.68
CA GLY A 274 3.51 -12.41 12.45
C GLY A 274 3.14 -12.37 10.97
N ALA A 275 4.01 -11.82 10.12
CA ALA A 275 3.80 -11.79 8.67
C ALA A 275 3.63 -13.20 8.09
N VAL A 276 4.54 -14.12 8.42
CA VAL A 276 4.52 -15.52 7.95
C VAL A 276 3.24 -16.26 8.37
N VAL A 277 2.79 -16.06 9.61
CA VAL A 277 1.58 -16.70 10.15
C VAL A 277 0.31 -16.10 9.54
N CYS A 278 0.22 -14.77 9.45
CA CYS A 278 -0.93 -14.08 8.85
C CYS A 278 -1.09 -14.43 7.36
N THR A 279 0.02 -14.68 6.66
CA THR A 279 0.05 -14.95 5.21
C THR A 279 0.26 -16.43 4.87
N HIS A 280 -0.01 -17.34 5.82
CA HIS A 280 0.19 -18.77 5.61
C HIS A 280 -0.59 -19.33 4.40
N VAL A 281 -1.69 -18.66 4.01
CA VAL A 281 -2.47 -18.88 2.78
C VAL A 281 -2.68 -17.54 2.09
N GLY A 282 -2.80 -17.54 0.76
CA GLY A 282 -3.24 -16.39 -0.02
C GLY A 282 -2.17 -15.68 -0.83
N LEU A 283 -0.89 -16.04 -0.67
CA LEU A 283 0.23 -15.42 -1.40
C LEU A 283 0.50 -16.03 -2.78
N GLY A 284 -0.41 -16.84 -3.31
CA GLY A 284 -0.22 -17.52 -4.61
C GLY A 284 -0.05 -16.57 -5.80
N GLU A 285 -0.45 -15.30 -5.67
CA GLU A 285 -0.32 -14.26 -6.71
C GLU A 285 0.96 -13.40 -6.58
N ALA A 286 1.72 -13.50 -5.48
CA ALA A 286 2.91 -12.68 -5.19
C ALA A 286 4.12 -12.93 -6.11
N HIS A 287 3.97 -13.81 -7.10
CA HIS A 287 5.02 -14.29 -8.00
C HIS A 287 5.67 -13.16 -8.83
N ASN A 288 4.87 -12.20 -9.29
CA ASN A 288 5.36 -11.04 -10.06
C ASN A 288 6.14 -10.06 -9.17
N THR A 289 5.69 -9.84 -7.93
CA THR A 289 6.35 -8.95 -6.98
C THR A 289 7.71 -9.51 -6.57
N TYR A 290 7.78 -10.80 -6.25
CA TYR A 290 9.05 -11.48 -5.93
C TYR A 290 10.08 -11.34 -7.05
N SER A 291 9.72 -11.71 -8.29
CA SER A 291 10.65 -11.65 -9.43
C SER A 291 11.12 -10.23 -9.75
N THR A 292 10.24 -9.24 -9.62
CA THR A 292 10.57 -7.82 -9.82
C THR A 292 11.51 -7.33 -8.74
N PHE A 293 11.23 -7.62 -7.47
CA PHE A 293 12.09 -7.24 -6.35
C PHE A 293 13.48 -7.86 -6.46
N MET A 294 13.56 -9.16 -6.81
CA MET A 294 14.84 -9.83 -7.02
C MET A 294 15.65 -9.15 -8.11
N SER A 295 15.02 -8.77 -9.22
CA SER A 295 15.70 -8.06 -10.31
C SER A 295 16.25 -6.69 -9.89
N ALA A 296 15.64 -6.05 -8.89
CA ALA A 296 16.07 -4.75 -8.38
C ALA A 296 17.17 -4.86 -7.30
N VAL A 297 17.12 -5.88 -6.44
CA VAL A 297 17.99 -5.99 -5.25
C VAL A 297 19.25 -6.83 -5.48
N GLY A 298 19.25 -7.76 -6.45
CA GLY A 298 20.41 -8.64 -6.65
C GLY A 298 20.45 -9.35 -8.00
N ASN A 299 21.66 -9.68 -8.48
CA ASN A 299 21.94 -10.40 -9.74
C ASN A 299 21.46 -11.87 -9.76
N SER A 300 20.48 -12.22 -8.94
CA SER A 300 19.94 -13.56 -8.78
C SER A 300 18.94 -13.81 -9.89
N GLN A 301 19.19 -14.82 -10.74
CA GLN A 301 18.18 -15.29 -11.70
C GLN A 301 16.90 -15.60 -10.93
N PRO A 302 15.72 -15.13 -11.39
CA PRO A 302 14.47 -15.51 -10.77
C PRO A 302 14.33 -17.03 -10.89
N SER A 303 14.56 -17.74 -9.79
CA SER A 303 14.19 -19.14 -9.66
C SER A 303 12.69 -19.24 -9.91
N ASP A 304 12.24 -20.21 -10.72
CA ASP A 304 10.82 -20.46 -11.04
C ASP A 304 9.98 -20.51 -9.76
N SER A 305 9.49 -19.36 -9.29
CA SER A 305 8.74 -19.22 -8.04
C SER A 305 7.31 -19.75 -8.17
N SER A 306 6.98 -20.42 -9.28
CA SER A 306 5.69 -21.05 -9.55
C SER A 306 5.45 -22.35 -8.77
N GLN A 307 6.42 -22.76 -7.92
CA GLN A 307 6.34 -24.00 -7.16
C GLN A 307 6.06 -23.82 -5.66
N PHE A 308 6.24 -22.62 -5.09
CA PHE A 308 6.15 -22.43 -3.65
C PHE A 308 4.70 -22.11 -3.25
N THR A 309 4.04 -23.04 -2.57
CA THR A 309 2.65 -22.92 -2.10
C THR A 309 2.53 -22.72 -0.59
N ALA A 310 3.66 -22.77 0.14
CA ALA A 310 3.72 -22.63 1.58
C ALA A 310 5.11 -22.18 2.03
N TRP A 311 5.18 -21.61 3.23
CA TRP A 311 6.43 -21.24 3.90
C TRP A 311 7.27 -22.47 4.26
N ASN A 312 8.55 -22.47 3.90
CA ASN A 312 9.47 -23.52 4.31
C ASN A 312 10.05 -23.21 5.70
N ILE A 313 9.53 -23.91 6.71
CA ILE A 313 9.88 -23.72 8.12
C ILE A 313 11.36 -23.99 8.39
N ASP A 314 11.92 -25.04 7.79
CA ASP A 314 13.32 -25.40 8.00
C ASP A 314 14.23 -24.29 7.45
N VAL A 315 13.96 -23.82 6.21
CA VAL A 315 14.73 -22.72 5.60
C VAL A 315 14.60 -21.44 6.42
N LEU A 316 13.39 -21.06 6.83
CA LEU A 316 13.15 -19.85 7.60
C LEU A 316 13.92 -19.86 8.93
N VAL A 317 13.74 -20.93 9.72
CA VAL A 317 14.33 -21.02 11.07
C VAL A 317 15.85 -21.18 11.00
N ASP A 318 16.36 -21.98 10.06
CA ASP A 318 17.81 -22.17 9.90
C ASP A 318 18.47 -20.86 9.44
N SER A 319 17.83 -20.10 8.54
CA SER A 319 18.30 -18.77 8.11
C SER A 319 18.33 -17.75 9.24
N ILE A 320 17.27 -17.68 10.06
CA ILE A 320 17.21 -16.81 11.25
C ILE A 320 18.31 -17.19 12.24
N ASN A 321 18.50 -18.48 12.53
CA ASN A 321 19.51 -18.93 13.48
C ASN A 321 20.94 -18.69 12.98
N GLU A 322 21.18 -18.70 11.66
CA GLU A 322 22.48 -18.36 11.09
C GLU A 322 22.77 -16.85 11.12
N ILE A 323 21.77 -15.99 10.91
CA ILE A 323 21.93 -14.52 10.94
C ILE A 323 21.94 -13.98 12.37
N ALA A 324 21.02 -14.47 13.22
CA ALA A 324 20.82 -14.04 14.60
C ALA A 324 20.97 -15.22 15.57
N PRO A 325 22.19 -15.80 15.72
CA PRO A 325 22.43 -16.98 16.56
C PRO A 325 22.21 -16.74 18.07
N ARG A 326 22.00 -15.49 18.48
CA ARG A 326 21.73 -15.08 19.87
C ARG A 326 20.24 -14.80 20.14
N THR A 327 19.35 -15.10 19.19
CA THR A 327 17.91 -14.90 19.31
C THR A 327 17.36 -15.58 20.56
N ASN A 328 16.61 -14.83 21.37
CA ASN A 328 15.87 -15.40 22.48
C ASN A 328 14.44 -15.67 22.05
N TRP A 329 14.17 -16.90 21.62
CA TRP A 329 12.83 -17.32 21.15
C TRP A 329 11.73 -17.16 22.20
N ILE A 330 12.05 -17.12 23.49
CA ILE A 330 11.06 -16.78 24.53
C ILE A 330 10.67 -15.30 24.40
N THR A 331 11.65 -14.41 24.26
CA THR A 331 11.42 -12.96 24.08
C THR A 331 10.77 -12.66 22.74
N VAL A 332 11.08 -13.40 21.67
CA VAL A 332 10.36 -13.32 20.39
C VAL A 332 8.86 -13.58 20.58
N VAL A 333 8.50 -14.60 21.37
CA VAL A 333 7.09 -14.92 21.67
C VAL A 333 6.45 -13.88 22.60
N GLU A 334 7.20 -13.34 23.56
CA GLU A 334 6.75 -12.21 24.41
C GLU A 334 6.46 -10.96 23.58
N ASN A 335 7.19 -10.76 22.47
CA ASN A 335 7.01 -9.62 21.56
C ASN A 335 5.86 -9.79 20.56
N LEU A 336 5.16 -10.94 20.51
CA LEU A 336 3.99 -11.13 19.63
C LEU A 336 2.82 -10.17 19.97
N ASP A 337 2.89 -9.52 21.15
CA ASP A 337 2.05 -8.38 21.51
C ASP A 337 2.44 -7.11 20.73
N HIS A 338 2.23 -7.13 19.42
CA HIS A 338 2.43 -6.00 18.51
C HIS A 338 1.24 -5.83 17.57
N GLU A 339 1.08 -4.62 17.01
CA GLU A 339 0.05 -4.32 16.01
C GLU A 339 0.24 -5.18 14.74
N GLY A 340 -0.85 -5.65 14.14
CA GLY A 340 -0.85 -6.49 12.94
C GLY A 340 -0.73 -8.01 13.18
N PHE A 341 -0.41 -8.45 14.40
CA PHE A 341 -0.39 -9.88 14.72
C PHE A 341 -1.81 -10.43 14.95
N CYS A 342 -2.20 -11.44 14.16
CA CYS A 342 -3.44 -12.19 14.36
C CYS A 342 -3.29 -13.61 13.77
N ILE A 343 -3.92 -14.61 14.41
CA ILE A 343 -3.90 -15.99 13.91
C ILE A 343 -5.25 -16.27 13.21
N PRO A 344 -5.29 -16.38 11.87
CA PRO A 344 -6.55 -16.47 11.13
C PRO A 344 -7.28 -17.81 11.32
N ASP A 345 -6.54 -18.92 11.37
CA ASP A 345 -7.10 -20.27 11.47
C ASP A 345 -6.18 -21.28 12.19
N GLU A 346 -6.63 -22.53 12.24
CA GLU A 346 -5.90 -23.64 12.87
C GLU A 346 -4.59 -23.98 12.13
N ALA A 347 -4.52 -23.82 10.81
CA ALA A 347 -3.33 -24.12 10.03
C ALA A 347 -2.23 -23.08 10.31
N ALA A 348 -2.60 -21.80 10.38
CA ALA A 348 -1.71 -20.72 10.81
C ALA A 348 -1.18 -20.95 12.24
N PHE A 349 -2.03 -21.40 13.16
CA PHE A 349 -1.61 -21.75 14.52
C PHE A 349 -0.61 -22.91 14.53
N CYS A 350 -0.87 -23.97 13.76
CA CYS A 350 0.03 -25.11 13.62
C CYS A 350 1.39 -24.69 13.03
N LEU A 351 1.38 -23.76 12.06
CA LEU A 351 2.59 -23.18 11.48
C LEU A 351 3.43 -22.48 12.56
N LEU A 352 2.82 -21.59 13.35
CA LEU A 352 3.51 -20.90 14.45
C LEU A 352 4.14 -21.89 15.46
N MET A 353 3.39 -22.91 15.86
CA MET A 353 3.89 -23.93 16.80
C MET A 353 5.02 -24.78 16.19
N SER A 354 4.94 -25.07 14.89
CA SER A 354 5.98 -25.79 14.16
C SER A 354 7.26 -24.97 14.05
N ILE A 355 7.15 -23.66 13.77
CA ILE A 355 8.28 -22.73 13.79
C ILE A 355 8.92 -22.69 15.18
N TYR A 356 8.12 -22.49 16.24
CA TYR A 356 8.64 -22.41 17.61
C TYR A 356 9.35 -23.71 18.03
N SER A 357 8.77 -24.88 17.75
CA SER A 357 9.36 -26.18 18.12
C SER A 357 10.63 -26.54 17.32
N ARG A 358 10.72 -26.05 16.07
CA ARG A 358 11.95 -26.14 15.27
C ARG A 358 13.04 -25.28 15.89
N ALA A 359 12.71 -24.03 16.19
CA ALA A 359 13.61 -23.00 16.67
C ALA A 359 14.10 -23.19 18.11
N CYS A 360 13.20 -23.61 19.00
CA CYS A 360 13.43 -23.70 20.43
C CYS A 360 13.02 -25.07 20.97
N LYS A 361 13.88 -25.69 21.79
CA LYS A 361 13.59 -26.99 22.43
C LYS A 361 12.92 -26.84 23.80
N ASP A 362 12.91 -25.63 24.36
CA ASP A 362 12.23 -25.36 25.62
C ASP A 362 10.71 -25.38 25.43
N PRO A 363 9.93 -25.73 26.47
CA PRO A 363 8.47 -25.64 26.43
C PRO A 363 8.01 -24.23 26.04
N PHE A 364 6.89 -24.15 25.30
CA PHE A 364 6.31 -22.87 24.91
C PHE A 364 6.09 -21.96 26.13
N PRO A 365 6.49 -20.67 26.09
CA PRO A 365 6.44 -19.77 27.23
C PRO A 365 5.01 -19.31 27.50
N LEU A 366 4.25 -20.14 28.22
CA LEU A 366 2.83 -19.86 28.53
C LEU A 366 2.63 -18.52 29.26
N HIS A 367 3.63 -17.99 29.95
CA HIS A 367 3.55 -16.67 30.57
C HIS A 367 3.53 -15.54 29.53
N ALA A 368 4.11 -15.73 28.34
CA ALA A 368 4.08 -14.74 27.28
C ALA A 368 2.64 -14.46 26.81
N VAL A 369 1.80 -15.50 26.73
CA VAL A 369 0.40 -15.37 26.28
C VAL A 369 -0.59 -15.29 27.45
N CYS A 370 -0.37 -16.02 28.55
CA CYS A 370 -1.32 -16.13 29.67
C CYS A 370 -0.88 -15.38 30.94
N GLY A 371 0.29 -14.73 30.93
CA GLY A 371 0.83 -14.03 32.11
C GLY A 371 0.17 -12.67 32.36
N SER A 372 -0.07 -11.93 31.29
CA SER A 372 -0.67 -10.59 31.26
C SER A 372 -1.62 -10.42 30.08
N LEU A 373 -2.48 -9.40 30.14
CA LEU A 373 -3.25 -8.97 28.98
C LEU A 373 -2.32 -8.27 27.98
N TRP A 374 -2.41 -8.63 26.71
CA TRP A 374 -1.68 -7.98 25.62
C TRP A 374 -2.29 -6.60 25.31
N LYS A 375 -1.48 -5.69 24.75
CA LYS A 375 -1.97 -4.46 24.11
C LYS A 375 -2.77 -4.79 22.86
N ASN A 376 -2.30 -5.72 22.04
CA ASN A 376 -3.04 -6.32 20.94
C ASN A 376 -3.96 -7.45 21.45
N THR A 377 -5.11 -7.06 21.98
CA THR A 377 -6.10 -8.00 22.55
C THR A 377 -6.69 -8.95 21.51
N GLU A 378 -6.83 -8.50 20.25
CA GLU A 378 -7.30 -9.32 19.14
C GLU A 378 -6.31 -10.46 18.83
N GLY A 379 -5.03 -10.14 18.74
CA GLY A 379 -3.94 -11.11 18.58
C GLY A 379 -3.95 -12.14 19.71
N GLN A 380 -4.06 -11.70 20.97
CA GLN A 380 -4.11 -12.61 22.12
C GLN A 380 -5.34 -13.54 22.08
N LEU A 381 -6.52 -13.00 21.76
CA LEU A 381 -7.76 -13.79 21.66
C LEU A 381 -7.69 -14.80 20.51
N SER A 382 -7.15 -14.42 19.36
CA SER A 382 -6.95 -15.33 18.22
C SER A 382 -6.02 -16.48 18.59
N PHE A 383 -4.90 -16.20 19.26
CA PHE A 383 -4.00 -17.22 19.78
C PHE A 383 -4.73 -18.18 20.73
N LEU A 384 -5.40 -17.65 21.75
CA LEU A 384 -6.08 -18.46 22.76
C LEU A 384 -7.20 -19.32 22.15
N LYS A 385 -7.95 -18.77 21.18
CA LYS A 385 -9.00 -19.49 20.43
C LYS A 385 -8.43 -20.75 19.78
N HIS A 386 -7.30 -20.63 19.08
CA HIS A 386 -6.70 -21.77 18.39
C HIS A 386 -5.92 -22.69 19.36
N ALA A 387 -5.27 -22.14 20.38
CA ALA A 387 -4.55 -22.92 21.39
C ALA A 387 -5.45 -23.83 22.22
N VAL A 388 -6.69 -23.42 22.53
CA VAL A 388 -7.67 -24.23 23.27
C VAL A 388 -8.26 -25.35 22.40
N ALA A 389 -8.34 -25.14 21.08
CA ALA A 389 -8.85 -26.12 20.13
C ALA A 389 -7.77 -27.12 19.66
N ALA A 390 -6.48 -26.73 19.73
CA ALA A 390 -5.37 -27.53 19.25
C ALA A 390 -5.22 -28.86 20.01
N PRO A 391 -4.86 -29.96 19.32
CA PRO A 391 -4.56 -31.21 19.99
C PRO A 391 -3.27 -31.10 20.83
N THR A 392 -3.15 -31.96 21.86
CA THR A 392 -2.15 -31.81 22.93
C THR A 392 -0.70 -32.01 22.48
N ASP A 393 -0.50 -32.62 21.32
CA ASP A 393 0.77 -32.77 20.62
C ASP A 393 1.21 -31.49 19.91
N THR A 394 0.27 -30.66 19.44
CA THR A 394 0.55 -29.34 18.86
C THR A 394 0.76 -28.28 19.94
N PHE A 395 -0.11 -28.22 20.95
CA PHE A 395 -0.02 -27.24 22.03
C PHE A 395 -0.56 -27.78 23.35
N THR A 396 0.08 -27.42 24.46
CA THR A 396 -0.37 -27.86 25.78
C THR A 396 -0.21 -26.80 26.86
N PHE A 397 -1.27 -26.62 27.64
CA PHE A 397 -1.27 -25.77 28.84
C PHE A 397 -0.72 -26.50 30.09
N LYS A 398 -0.19 -27.74 29.95
CA LYS A 398 0.19 -28.60 31.09
C LYS A 398 1.17 -27.95 32.07
N HIS A 399 2.05 -27.09 31.55
CA HIS A 399 3.11 -26.41 32.30
C HIS A 399 2.68 -25.03 32.84
N CYS A 400 1.42 -24.62 32.65
CA CYS A 400 0.91 -23.37 33.20
C CYS A 400 0.97 -23.41 34.74
N SER A 401 1.61 -22.42 35.35
CA SER A 401 1.71 -22.27 36.81
C SER A 401 0.37 -21.82 37.43
N ARG A 402 -0.48 -21.13 36.67
CA ARG A 402 -1.82 -20.69 37.09
C ARG A 402 -2.88 -21.71 36.68
N LYS A 403 -3.12 -22.72 37.51
CA LYS A 403 -4.21 -23.70 37.31
C LYS A 403 -5.41 -23.32 38.16
N MET A 404 -6.57 -23.11 37.55
CA MET A 404 -7.84 -23.07 38.29
C MET A 404 -8.23 -24.50 38.70
N VAL A 405 -8.53 -24.68 39.98
CA VAL A 405 -9.09 -25.95 40.48
C VAL A 405 -10.50 -26.10 39.90
N SER A 406 -10.74 -27.19 39.17
CA SER A 406 -12.08 -27.51 38.65
C SER A 406 -13.11 -27.50 39.78
N LEU A 407 -14.24 -26.82 39.57
CA LEU A 407 -15.39 -26.77 40.48
C LEU A 407 -15.91 -28.17 40.85
N SER A 408 -15.72 -29.18 39.98
CA SER A 408 -16.08 -30.57 40.26
C SER A 408 -15.18 -31.20 41.33
N TYR A 409 -13.90 -30.81 41.39
CA TYR A 409 -12.95 -31.31 42.40
C TYR A 409 -13.11 -30.59 43.74
N ALA A 410 -13.38 -29.27 43.71
CA ALA A 410 -13.57 -28.46 44.92
C ALA A 410 -14.78 -28.91 45.75
N ARG A 411 -15.87 -29.37 45.11
CA ARG A 411 -17.04 -29.92 45.82
C ARG A 411 -16.81 -31.27 46.49
N GLN A 412 -15.92 -32.10 45.94
CA GLN A 412 -15.61 -33.42 46.53
C GLN A 412 -14.58 -33.34 47.66
N SER A 413 -13.72 -32.32 47.68
CA SER A 413 -12.61 -32.21 48.63
C SER A 413 -12.87 -31.26 49.81
N GLY A 414 -14.10 -30.71 49.93
CA GLY A 414 -14.46 -29.81 51.03
C GLY A 414 -13.67 -28.49 51.07
N LEU A 415 -12.99 -28.15 49.97
CA LEU A 415 -12.24 -26.91 49.85
C LEU A 415 -13.20 -25.75 49.62
N VAL A 416 -13.32 -24.87 50.62
CA VAL A 416 -14.02 -23.59 50.52
C VAL A 416 -13.29 -22.73 49.49
N LEU A 417 -13.89 -22.52 48.32
CA LEU A 417 -13.37 -21.56 47.35
C LEU A 417 -13.40 -20.16 47.96
N PRO A 418 -12.32 -19.36 47.88
CA PRO A 418 -12.38 -17.96 48.28
C PRO A 418 -13.44 -17.27 47.42
N GLY A 419 -14.36 -16.55 48.08
CA GLY A 419 -15.43 -15.80 47.41
C GLY A 419 -14.88 -14.81 46.37
N PRO A 420 -15.71 -14.33 45.44
CA PRO A 420 -15.26 -13.55 44.30
C PRO A 420 -14.55 -12.30 44.81
N SER A 421 -13.23 -12.23 44.63
CA SER A 421 -12.50 -10.99 44.78
C SER A 421 -13.05 -10.06 43.71
N ARG A 422 -13.82 -9.06 44.13
CA ARG A 422 -14.33 -7.97 43.28
C ARG A 422 -13.17 -7.41 42.45
N GLY A 423 -13.11 -7.82 41.19
CA GLY A 423 -12.17 -7.32 40.21
C GLY A 423 -12.89 -7.31 38.87
N PHE A 424 -13.31 -6.11 38.46
CA PHE A 424 -13.69 -5.75 37.09
C PHE A 424 -14.83 -6.56 36.45
N MET A 425 -16.07 -6.06 36.61
CA MET A 425 -17.00 -6.06 35.49
C MET A 425 -16.66 -4.84 34.61
N PRO A 426 -16.43 -4.99 33.29
CA PRO A 426 -16.34 -3.87 32.39
C PRO A 426 -17.78 -3.36 32.13
N THR A 427 -18.00 -2.05 32.28
CA THR A 427 -19.22 -1.42 31.77
C THR A 427 -18.95 -0.86 30.39
N CYS A 428 -19.69 -1.43 29.43
CA CYS A 428 -19.79 -1.17 27.99
C CYS A 428 -18.63 -1.69 27.14
#